data_AF-A0A947MIS7-F1
#
_entry.id   AF-A0A947MIS7-F1
#
_cell.length_a   1.000
_cell.length_b   1.000
_cell.length_c   1.000
_cell.angle_alpha   90.00
_cell.angle_beta   90.00
_cell.angle_gamma   90.00
#
_symmetry.space_group_name_H-M   'P 1'
#
loop_
_entity.id
_entity.type
_entity.pdbx_description
1 polymer ?
#
loop_
_entity_poly.entity_id
_entity_poly.type
_entity_poly.pdbx_seq_one_letter_code
_entity_poly.pdbx_strand_id
1 'polypeptide(L)'
;MLKPVFIRLLMALHVPLLACAPAGQGNVATPSPSPILSPSPSAMASLPPATPAATPTPTASLFVNPSAVPVNSPSPSPQASATPVPALFEVELGKAFDLPMGKMAQLKNTDLALSWISPAQDSRCPSDVNCVWAGEVKVTVMVKNGQNSQSLNLQLPGKESQLLSAEMGGYLLTLNDVKPYPQAKNPSKETPRLNLLLSQTEQK
;
A
#
# COMPACT_ATOMS: atom_id res chain seq x y z
N MET A 1 35.00 -25.49 -3.79
CA MET A 1 35.45 -25.43 -5.20
C MET A 1 34.36 -24.69 -5.99
N LEU A 2 34.51 -23.58 -6.70
CA LEU A 2 35.50 -22.52 -6.86
C LEU A 2 34.66 -21.37 -7.50
N LYS A 3 34.68 -20.14 -6.94
CA LYS A 3 33.90 -18.98 -7.44
C LYS A 3 34.51 -18.43 -8.75
N PRO A 4 33.72 -17.98 -9.75
CA PRO A 4 34.28 -17.31 -10.91
C PRO A 4 34.52 -15.81 -10.64
N VAL A 5 35.81 -15.53 -10.40
CA VAL A 5 36.65 -14.39 -10.81
C VAL A 5 35.96 -13.14 -11.39
N PHE A 6 36.00 -12.07 -10.59
CA PHE A 6 35.96 -10.67 -11.03
C PHE A 6 37.21 -10.35 -11.86
N ILE A 7 37.06 -10.08 -13.16
CA ILE A 7 38.14 -9.52 -13.99
C ILE A 7 37.96 -8.01 -14.09
N ARG A 8 38.95 -7.30 -13.56
CA ARG A 8 39.16 -5.86 -13.66
C ARG A 8 39.35 -5.46 -15.13
N LEU A 9 38.63 -4.44 -15.58
CA LEU A 9 39.04 -3.64 -16.73
C LEU A 9 39.21 -2.18 -16.28
N LEU A 10 40.44 -1.85 -15.88
CA LEU A 10 40.91 -0.46 -15.81
C LEU A 10 41.03 0.05 -17.25
N MET A 11 40.14 0.95 -17.66
CA MET A 11 40.37 1.83 -18.80
C MET A 11 40.60 3.24 -18.25
N ALA A 12 41.88 3.54 -18.01
CA ALA A 12 42.36 4.90 -17.85
C ALA A 12 42.38 5.56 -19.23
N LEU A 13 41.44 6.46 -19.50
CA LEU A 13 41.49 7.34 -20.66
C LEU A 13 41.47 8.79 -20.20
N HIS A 14 42.52 9.46 -20.64
CA HIS A 14 42.98 10.80 -20.31
C HIS A 14 41.89 11.87 -20.45
N VAL A 15 41.71 12.63 -19.38
CA VAL A 15 41.03 13.93 -19.36
C VAL A 15 42.02 15.00 -19.87
N PRO A 16 41.75 15.70 -20.98
CA PRO A 16 42.53 16.89 -21.30
C PRO A 16 42.09 18.05 -20.39
N LEU A 17 43.06 18.52 -19.60
CA LEU A 17 43.04 19.76 -18.84
C LEU A 17 42.84 20.93 -19.83
N LEU A 18 41.66 21.55 -19.84
CA LEU A 18 41.47 22.86 -20.47
C LEU A 18 41.19 23.89 -19.37
N ALA A 19 42.24 24.65 -19.07
CA ALA A 19 42.18 25.83 -18.21
C ALA A 19 41.36 26.93 -18.90
N CYS A 20 40.40 27.51 -18.19
CA CYS A 20 39.81 28.81 -18.54
C CYS A 20 39.68 29.67 -17.28
N ALA A 21 40.02 30.95 -17.45
CA ALA A 21 40.39 31.93 -16.45
C ALA A 21 39.27 32.40 -15.49
N PRO A 22 39.63 33.05 -14.35
CA PRO A 22 38.68 33.69 -13.45
C PRO A 22 38.48 35.17 -13.79
N ALA A 23 37.24 35.58 -14.08
CA ALA A 23 36.83 36.98 -14.03
C ALA A 23 35.35 37.08 -13.69
N GLY A 24 35.02 37.76 -12.59
CA GLY A 24 33.63 38.08 -12.25
C GLY A 24 33.42 38.29 -10.76
N GLN A 25 33.93 39.39 -10.21
CA GLN A 25 33.48 39.92 -8.93
C GLN A 25 32.02 40.36 -9.08
N GLY A 26 31.10 39.57 -8.52
CA GLY A 26 29.69 39.92 -8.35
C GLY A 26 29.38 39.97 -6.86
N ASN A 27 28.94 41.13 -6.39
CA ASN A 27 28.72 41.49 -4.98
C ASN A 27 27.91 40.45 -4.20
N VAL A 28 28.47 40.02 -3.06
CA VAL A 28 27.78 39.22 -2.04
C VAL A 28 26.77 40.11 -1.33
N ALA A 29 25.51 40.07 -1.76
CA ALA A 29 24.39 40.55 -0.97
C ALA A 29 24.08 39.50 0.10
N THR A 30 24.43 39.82 1.35
CA THR A 30 24.06 39.06 2.54
C THR A 30 22.54 39.13 2.75
N PRO A 31 21.81 38.00 2.85
CA PRO A 31 20.47 38.04 3.37
C PRO A 31 20.53 38.26 4.89
N SER A 32 20.02 39.42 5.31
CA SER A 32 19.75 39.77 6.72
C SER A 32 18.95 38.65 7.41
N PRO A 33 19.30 38.22 8.63
CA PRO A 33 18.48 37.29 9.38
C PRO A 33 17.16 37.97 9.75
N SER A 34 16.05 37.41 9.28
CA SER A 34 14.72 37.80 9.72
C SER A 34 14.55 37.40 11.20
N PRO A 35 13.93 38.23 12.05
CA PRO A 35 13.66 37.87 13.43
C PRO A 35 12.70 36.67 13.48
N ILE A 36 13.12 35.64 14.22
CA ILE A 36 12.30 34.47 14.55
C ILE A 36 11.11 34.96 15.38
N LEU A 37 9.93 34.99 14.77
CA LEU A 37 8.68 35.22 15.46
C LEU A 37 8.31 33.91 16.19
N SER A 38 8.64 33.85 17.47
CA SER A 38 8.19 32.81 18.38
C SER A 38 6.66 32.65 18.32
N PRO A 39 6.11 31.46 18.04
CA PRO A 39 4.70 31.23 18.29
C PRO A 39 4.47 31.14 19.81
N SER A 40 3.66 32.06 20.30
CA SER A 40 3.07 32.07 21.64
C SER A 40 2.47 30.70 22.00
N PRO A 41 2.67 30.17 23.22
CA PRO A 41 1.97 28.99 23.68
C PRO A 41 0.49 29.34 23.93
N SER A 42 -0.33 29.23 22.89
CA SER A 42 -1.79 29.28 23.05
C SER A 42 -2.24 28.04 23.81
N ALA A 43 -2.51 28.27 25.10
CA ALA A 43 -3.51 27.62 25.93
C ALA A 43 -3.96 26.22 25.48
N MET A 44 -3.47 25.21 26.20
CA MET A 44 -4.10 23.90 26.27
C MET A 44 -5.56 24.08 26.73
N ALA A 45 -6.49 24.06 25.78
CA ALA A 45 -7.89 23.88 26.09
C ALA A 45 -8.05 22.46 26.65
N SER A 46 -8.32 22.38 27.95
CA SER A 46 -8.66 21.15 28.65
C SER A 46 -9.85 20.48 27.96
N LEU A 47 -9.61 19.34 27.31
CA LEU A 47 -10.66 18.40 26.94
C LEU A 47 -11.33 17.89 28.23
N PRO A 48 -12.67 17.88 28.33
CA PRO A 48 -13.34 17.21 29.43
C PRO A 48 -13.04 15.69 29.38
N PRO A 49 -12.96 15.01 30.53
CA PRO A 49 -12.77 13.57 30.55
C PRO A 49 -13.93 12.87 29.84
N ALA A 50 -13.59 12.00 28.88
CA ALA A 50 -14.54 11.09 28.27
C ALA A 50 -15.16 10.21 29.37
N THR A 51 -16.48 10.27 29.48
CA THR A 51 -17.29 9.35 30.27
C THR A 51 -17.00 7.90 29.86
N PRO A 52 -16.69 6.99 30.79
CA PRO A 52 -16.55 5.58 30.45
C PRO A 52 -17.92 5.01 30.03
N ALA A 53 -17.91 4.33 28.89
CA ALA A 53 -19.02 3.60 28.32
C ALA A 53 -19.57 2.57 29.33
N ALA A 54 -20.89 2.54 29.45
CA ALA A 54 -21.62 1.51 30.18
C ALA A 54 -21.39 0.13 29.55
N THR A 55 -20.87 -0.79 30.34
CA THR A 55 -20.74 -2.21 30.03
C THR A 55 -22.12 -2.87 30.01
N PRO A 56 -22.55 -3.56 28.93
CA PRO A 56 -23.64 -4.51 29.05
C PRO A 56 -23.09 -5.83 29.62
N THR A 57 -23.51 -6.15 30.84
CA THR A 57 -23.28 -7.45 31.49
C THR A 57 -24.04 -8.55 30.73
N PRO A 58 -23.39 -9.62 30.24
CA PRO A 58 -24.13 -10.79 29.78
C PRO A 58 -24.53 -11.63 31.00
N THR A 59 -25.81 -11.60 31.35
CA THR A 59 -26.43 -12.52 32.30
C THR A 59 -26.38 -13.93 31.71
N ALA A 60 -25.57 -14.79 32.32
CA ALA A 60 -25.56 -16.22 32.02
C ALA A 60 -26.86 -16.87 32.53
N SER A 61 -27.80 -17.14 31.62
CA SER A 61 -28.93 -18.01 31.90
C SER A 61 -28.58 -19.45 31.53
N LEU A 62 -28.41 -20.26 32.57
CA LEU A 62 -28.32 -21.71 32.50
C LEU A 62 -29.67 -22.28 32.05
N PHE A 63 -29.79 -22.64 30.77
CA PHE A 63 -30.84 -23.55 30.31
C PHE A 63 -30.24 -24.94 30.14
N VAL A 64 -30.54 -25.80 31.10
CA VAL A 64 -30.39 -27.25 31.00
C VAL A 64 -31.49 -27.75 30.07
N ASN A 65 -31.17 -28.56 29.07
CA ASN A 65 -32.16 -29.46 28.49
C ASN A 65 -31.53 -30.82 28.13
N PRO A 66 -32.01 -31.94 28.73
CA PRO A 66 -31.55 -33.27 28.42
C PRO A 66 -32.41 -33.88 27.31
N SER A 67 -31.77 -34.57 26.36
CA SER A 67 -32.18 -35.91 25.90
C SER A 67 -31.50 -36.26 24.58
N ALA A 68 -30.91 -37.44 24.60
CA ALA A 68 -30.28 -38.09 23.48
C ALA A 68 -31.27 -38.40 22.35
N VAL A 69 -30.82 -38.18 21.12
CA VAL A 69 -31.27 -38.91 19.94
C VAL A 69 -30.03 -39.38 19.15
N PRO A 70 -29.78 -40.69 19.01
CA PRO A 70 -28.72 -41.18 18.14
C PRO A 70 -29.22 -41.22 16.70
N VAL A 71 -29.00 -40.14 15.94
CA VAL A 71 -29.21 -40.16 14.49
C VAL A 71 -27.93 -40.58 13.79
N ASN A 72 -27.81 -41.90 13.58
CA ASN A 72 -27.01 -42.44 12.50
C ASN A 72 -27.53 -41.86 11.18
N SER A 73 -26.70 -41.05 10.52
CA SER A 73 -26.91 -40.68 9.12
C SER A 73 -25.60 -40.87 8.38
N PRO A 74 -25.58 -41.64 7.28
CA PRO A 74 -24.37 -41.85 6.48
C PRO A 74 -23.92 -40.51 5.89
N SER A 75 -22.66 -40.18 6.17
CA SER A 75 -21.91 -39.07 5.59
C SER A 75 -22.00 -39.13 4.06
N PRO A 76 -22.63 -38.14 3.39
CA PRO A 76 -22.37 -37.96 1.97
C PRO A 76 -20.95 -37.43 1.84
N SER A 77 -20.08 -38.25 1.25
CA SER A 77 -18.73 -37.84 0.86
C SER A 77 -18.78 -36.50 0.12
N PRO A 78 -17.80 -35.60 0.34
CA PRO A 78 -17.76 -34.30 -0.29
C PRO A 78 -17.58 -34.47 -1.79
N GLN A 79 -18.67 -34.40 -2.56
CA GLN A 79 -18.56 -34.09 -3.97
C GLN A 79 -17.93 -32.71 -4.03
N ALA A 80 -16.70 -32.70 -4.55
CA ALA A 80 -15.95 -31.51 -4.92
C ALA A 80 -16.84 -30.61 -5.78
N SER A 81 -17.55 -29.68 -5.12
CA SER A 81 -17.88 -28.40 -5.71
C SER A 81 -16.55 -27.76 -6.05
N ALA A 82 -16.18 -27.80 -7.33
CA ALA A 82 -15.20 -26.88 -7.86
C ALA A 82 -15.73 -25.47 -7.55
N THR A 83 -15.26 -24.89 -6.44
CA THR A 83 -15.44 -23.49 -6.13
C THR A 83 -15.07 -22.69 -7.39
N PRO A 84 -15.84 -21.68 -7.80
CA PRO A 84 -15.37 -20.75 -8.81
C PRO A 84 -14.08 -20.16 -8.25
N VAL A 85 -12.93 -20.63 -8.74
CA VAL A 85 -11.65 -20.02 -8.40
C VAL A 85 -11.81 -18.57 -8.85
N PRO A 86 -11.72 -17.59 -7.91
CA PRO A 86 -11.96 -16.19 -8.24
C PRO A 86 -11.12 -15.86 -9.46
N ALA A 87 -11.75 -15.27 -10.49
CA ALA A 87 -11.14 -15.03 -11.79
C ALA A 87 -9.72 -14.49 -11.63
N LEU A 88 -8.77 -15.41 -11.78
CA LEU A 88 -7.34 -15.22 -11.60
C LEU A 88 -6.79 -14.74 -12.92
N PHE A 89 -6.03 -13.66 -12.90
CA PHE A 89 -5.26 -13.24 -14.06
C PHE A 89 -3.78 -13.17 -13.72
N GLU A 90 -2.95 -13.41 -14.73
CA GLU A 90 -1.52 -13.56 -14.56
C GLU A 90 -0.79 -12.23 -14.82
N VAL A 91 0.21 -11.90 -14.00
CA VAL A 91 0.97 -10.65 -14.05
C VAL A 91 2.48 -10.88 -14.13
N GLU A 92 3.21 -9.91 -14.66
CA GLU A 92 4.66 -9.98 -14.89
C GLU A 92 5.44 -9.15 -13.88
N LEU A 93 6.56 -9.71 -13.41
CA LEU A 93 7.48 -9.00 -12.54
C LEU A 93 8.09 -7.79 -13.27
N GLY A 94 8.20 -6.66 -12.58
CA GLY A 94 8.73 -5.41 -13.11
C GLY A 94 7.77 -4.65 -14.03
N LYS A 95 6.53 -5.13 -14.23
CA LYS A 95 5.51 -4.42 -15.00
C LYS A 95 4.35 -4.00 -14.10
N ALA A 96 3.89 -2.76 -14.33
CA ALA A 96 2.69 -2.29 -13.67
C ALA A 96 1.45 -2.99 -14.24
N PHE A 97 0.47 -3.27 -13.38
CA PHE A 97 -0.81 -3.87 -13.76
C PHE A 97 -1.94 -3.30 -12.91
N ASP A 98 -3.16 -3.39 -13.43
CA ASP A 98 -4.36 -2.97 -12.70
C ASP A 98 -5.01 -4.17 -12.01
N LEU A 99 -5.22 -4.08 -10.69
CA LEU A 99 -5.95 -5.04 -9.88
C LEU A 99 -7.34 -4.50 -9.55
N PRO A 100 -8.42 -5.01 -10.19
CA PRO A 100 -9.77 -4.62 -9.85
C PRO A 100 -10.18 -5.14 -8.46
N MET A 101 -11.08 -4.41 -7.80
CA MET A 101 -11.60 -4.83 -6.50
C MET A 101 -12.26 -6.22 -6.57
N GLY A 102 -11.98 -7.08 -5.59
CA GLY A 102 -12.51 -8.44 -5.53
C GLY A 102 -11.90 -9.43 -6.55
N LYS A 103 -10.88 -9.03 -7.30
CA LYS A 103 -10.09 -9.93 -8.16
C LYS A 103 -8.78 -10.33 -7.50
N MET A 104 -8.16 -11.35 -8.07
CA MET A 104 -6.87 -11.88 -7.64
C MET A 104 -5.91 -11.89 -8.84
N ALA A 105 -4.70 -11.41 -8.63
CA ALA A 105 -3.60 -11.46 -9.59
C ALA A 105 -2.56 -12.48 -9.12
N GLN A 106 -2.08 -13.33 -10.03
CA GLN A 106 -1.00 -14.30 -9.77
C GLN A 106 0.26 -13.87 -10.52
N LEU A 107 1.40 -13.81 -9.84
CA LEU A 107 2.67 -13.52 -10.48
C LEU A 107 3.17 -14.75 -11.26
N LYS A 108 3.49 -14.56 -12.54
CA LYS A 108 3.97 -15.62 -13.46
C LYS A 108 5.10 -16.44 -12.85
N ASN A 109 5.01 -17.77 -12.99
CA ASN A 109 6.03 -18.73 -12.53
C ASN A 109 6.33 -18.70 -11.02
N THR A 110 5.40 -18.21 -10.19
CA THR A 110 5.56 -18.18 -8.73
C THR A 110 4.25 -18.54 -8.04
N ASP A 111 4.31 -18.89 -6.75
CA ASP A 111 3.12 -19.09 -5.90
C ASP A 111 2.61 -17.78 -5.27
N LEU A 112 3.08 -16.61 -5.75
CA LEU A 112 2.70 -15.30 -5.23
C LEU A 112 1.40 -14.78 -5.85
N ALA A 113 0.35 -14.66 -5.03
CA ALA A 113 -0.94 -14.11 -5.40
C ALA A 113 -1.28 -12.84 -4.60
N LEU A 114 -1.97 -11.90 -5.23
CA LEU A 114 -2.39 -10.63 -4.65
C LEU A 114 -3.90 -10.50 -4.80
N SER A 115 -4.59 -10.16 -3.72
CA SER A 115 -6.04 -9.97 -3.69
C SER A 115 -6.41 -8.66 -3.03
N TRP A 116 -7.29 -7.90 -3.67
CA TRP A 116 -7.83 -6.70 -3.06
C TRP A 116 -9.10 -7.02 -2.28
N ILE A 117 -8.97 -7.09 -0.95
CA ILE A 117 -9.96 -7.70 -0.05
C ILE A 117 -10.87 -6.70 0.67
N SER A 118 -10.49 -5.42 0.73
CA SER A 118 -11.22 -4.39 1.50
C SER A 118 -11.40 -3.12 0.67
N PRO A 119 -12.55 -2.42 0.76
CA PRO A 119 -12.74 -1.13 0.07
C PRO A 119 -11.61 -0.15 0.39
N ALA A 120 -11.24 0.68 -0.60
CA ALA A 120 -10.32 1.80 -0.36
C ALA A 120 -10.93 2.79 0.62
N GLN A 121 -10.12 3.26 1.57
CA GLN A 121 -10.44 4.43 2.38
C GLN A 121 -9.93 5.65 1.62
N ASP A 122 -10.79 6.24 0.81
CA ASP A 122 -10.44 7.35 -0.08
C ASP A 122 -10.96 8.67 0.48
N SER A 123 -10.02 9.53 0.87
CA SER A 123 -10.27 10.91 1.33
C SER A 123 -9.63 11.94 0.40
N ARG A 124 -9.15 11.51 -0.79
CA ARG A 124 -8.49 12.39 -1.74
C ARG A 124 -9.43 13.51 -2.14
N CYS A 125 -8.87 14.71 -2.26
CA CYS A 125 -9.61 15.87 -2.75
C CYS A 125 -10.17 15.57 -4.15
N PRO A 126 -11.49 15.68 -4.38
CA PRO A 126 -12.04 15.47 -5.71
C PRO A 126 -11.41 16.40 -6.75
N SER A 127 -11.25 15.92 -7.97
CA SER A 127 -10.57 16.66 -9.04
C SER A 127 -11.31 17.93 -9.52
N ASP A 128 -12.59 18.06 -9.18
CA ASP A 128 -13.48 19.16 -9.56
C ASP A 128 -13.78 20.14 -8.41
N VAL A 129 -13.02 20.07 -7.31
CA VAL A 129 -13.11 20.98 -6.17
C VAL A 129 -11.73 21.49 -5.76
N ASN A 130 -11.69 22.61 -5.02
CA ASN A 130 -10.45 23.16 -4.49
C ASN A 130 -10.36 22.93 -2.98
N CYS A 131 -9.62 21.90 -2.56
CA CYS A 131 -9.43 21.61 -1.13
C CYS A 131 -8.22 22.34 -0.56
N VAL A 132 -8.34 22.76 0.70
CA VAL A 132 -7.20 23.27 1.48
C VAL A 132 -6.17 22.15 1.70
N TRP A 133 -6.62 20.92 2.00
CA TRP A 133 -5.77 19.74 2.19
C TRP A 133 -6.04 18.71 1.09
N ALA A 134 -4.98 18.03 0.63
CA ALA A 134 -5.04 17.08 -0.48
C ALA A 134 -5.77 15.76 -0.17
N GLY A 135 -5.84 15.40 1.11
CA GLY A 135 -6.29 14.08 1.55
C GLY A 135 -5.35 12.97 1.10
N GLU A 136 -5.83 11.74 1.21
CA GLU A 136 -5.08 10.53 0.89
C GLU A 136 -6.01 9.35 0.61
N VAL A 137 -5.47 8.30 0.00
CA VAL A 137 -6.15 7.01 -0.14
C VAL A 137 -5.35 5.92 0.54
N LYS A 138 -6.02 5.06 1.31
CA LYS A 138 -5.45 3.86 1.93
C LYS A 138 -6.15 2.62 1.42
N VAL A 139 -5.38 1.57 1.13
CA VAL A 139 -5.88 0.30 0.62
C VAL A 139 -5.20 -0.86 1.33
N THR A 140 -5.94 -1.95 1.51
CA THR A 140 -5.41 -3.19 2.07
C THR A 140 -5.41 -4.28 1.01
N VAL A 141 -4.22 -4.82 0.73
CA VAL A 141 -4.01 -5.93 -0.20
C VAL A 141 -3.60 -7.16 0.58
N MET A 142 -4.29 -8.27 0.36
CA MET A 142 -3.89 -9.57 0.87
C MET A 142 -2.89 -10.17 -0.11
N VAL A 143 -1.75 -10.63 0.40
CA VAL A 143 -0.74 -11.32 -0.39
C VAL A 143 -0.59 -12.74 0.14
N LYS A 144 -0.62 -13.69 -0.77
CA LYS A 144 -0.41 -15.11 -0.49
C LYS A 144 0.85 -15.56 -1.21
N ASN A 145 1.71 -16.31 -0.52
CA ASN A 145 2.89 -16.95 -1.11
C ASN A 145 2.95 -18.39 -0.59
N GLY A 146 2.52 -19.34 -1.44
CA GLY A 146 2.32 -20.73 -1.05
C GLY A 146 1.29 -20.86 0.08
N GLN A 147 1.73 -21.33 1.25
CA GLN A 147 0.88 -21.48 2.44
C GLN A 147 0.83 -20.22 3.33
N ASN A 148 1.72 -19.26 3.10
CA ASN A 148 1.77 -18.03 3.90
C ASN A 148 0.83 -16.98 3.33
N SER A 149 0.13 -16.25 4.20
CA SER A 149 -0.74 -15.15 3.81
C SER A 149 -0.53 -13.98 4.76
N GLN A 150 -0.48 -12.76 4.24
CA GLN A 150 -0.36 -11.54 5.06
C GLN A 150 -1.07 -10.36 4.39
N SER A 151 -1.52 -9.40 5.21
CA SER A 151 -2.18 -8.19 4.74
C SER A 151 -1.20 -7.02 4.73
N LEU A 152 -1.18 -6.27 3.63
CA LEU A 152 -0.37 -5.07 3.45
C LEU A 152 -1.25 -3.85 3.32
N ASN A 153 -0.89 -2.80 4.05
CA ASN A 153 -1.52 -1.50 3.94
C ASN A 153 -0.66 -0.60 3.07
N LEU A 154 -1.22 -0.13 1.97
CA LEU A 154 -0.59 0.79 1.04
C LEU A 154 -1.36 2.11 1.11
N GLN A 155 -0.66 3.22 0.96
CA GLN A 155 -1.24 4.55 1.06
C GLN A 155 -0.66 5.45 -0.03
N LEU A 156 -1.48 6.34 -0.55
CA LEU A 156 -1.08 7.34 -1.54
C LEU A 156 -1.58 8.72 -1.09
N PRO A 157 -0.68 9.71 -0.95
CA PRO A 157 -1.08 11.10 -0.73
C PRO A 157 -1.88 11.64 -1.93
N GLY A 158 -2.84 12.53 -1.69
CA GLY A 158 -3.73 13.05 -2.74
C GLY A 158 -3.10 14.06 -3.71
N LYS A 159 -1.92 14.61 -3.38
CA LYS A 159 -1.17 15.58 -4.22
C LYS A 159 0.26 15.15 -4.57
N GLU A 160 0.75 14.03 -4.02
CA GLU A 160 2.13 13.59 -4.20
C GLU A 160 2.19 12.06 -4.24
N SER A 161 2.90 11.49 -5.19
CA SER A 161 3.08 10.04 -5.30
C SER A 161 4.26 9.62 -4.43
N GLN A 162 4.15 9.76 -3.11
CA GLN A 162 5.13 9.14 -2.23
C GLN A 162 4.88 7.62 -2.28
N LEU A 163 5.75 6.91 -2.99
CA LEU A 163 5.65 5.48 -3.26
C LEU A 163 5.77 4.70 -1.95
N LEU A 164 4.65 4.40 -1.32
CA LEU A 164 4.63 3.48 -0.20
C LEU A 164 4.73 2.07 -0.76
N SER A 165 5.90 1.49 -0.54
CA SER A 165 6.23 0.15 -0.99
C SER A 165 6.34 -0.77 0.22
N ALA A 166 5.80 -1.97 0.11
CA ALA A 166 5.84 -2.98 1.16
C ALA A 166 6.69 -4.18 0.70
N GLU A 167 7.62 -4.61 1.56
CA GLU A 167 8.52 -5.73 1.28
C GLU A 167 7.95 -7.07 1.75
N MET A 168 8.09 -8.09 0.90
CA MET A 168 7.33 -9.33 0.97
C MET A 168 8.10 -10.48 0.33
N GLY A 169 8.78 -11.31 1.14
CA GLY A 169 9.38 -12.55 0.64
C GLY A 169 10.31 -12.38 -0.57
N GLY A 170 11.11 -11.29 -0.59
CA GLY A 170 12.00 -10.94 -1.69
C GLY A 170 11.39 -10.04 -2.77
N TYR A 171 10.14 -9.63 -2.62
CA TYR A 171 9.44 -8.73 -3.53
C TYR A 171 9.11 -7.40 -2.87
N LEU A 172 9.12 -6.34 -3.65
CA LEU A 172 8.66 -5.02 -3.28
C LEU A 172 7.36 -4.74 -4.02
N LEU A 173 6.26 -4.55 -3.29
CA LEU A 173 4.97 -4.17 -3.84
C LEU A 173 4.80 -2.66 -3.74
N THR A 174 4.61 -1.99 -4.86
CA THR A 174 4.40 -0.54 -4.95
C THR A 174 3.00 -0.23 -5.46
N LEU A 175 2.31 0.68 -4.77
CA LEU A 175 1.04 1.27 -5.24
C LEU A 175 1.35 2.53 -6.03
N ASN A 176 1.06 2.52 -7.33
CA ASN A 176 1.30 3.65 -8.22
C ASN A 176 0.10 4.60 -8.28
N ASP A 177 -1.12 4.04 -8.32
CA ASP A 177 -2.36 4.83 -8.45
C ASP A 177 -3.59 4.05 -7.97
N VAL A 178 -4.66 4.76 -7.64
CA VAL A 178 -5.98 4.19 -7.35
C VAL A 178 -7.02 4.87 -8.23
N LYS A 179 -7.64 4.08 -9.12
CA LYS A 179 -8.65 4.55 -10.06
C LYS A 179 -10.03 4.02 -9.70
N PRO A 180 -11.11 4.76 -10.03
CA PRO A 180 -11.09 6.12 -10.55
C PRO A 180 -10.65 7.14 -9.49
N TYR A 181 -10.17 8.31 -9.92
CA TYR A 181 -9.94 9.45 -9.02
C TYR A 181 -11.30 10.10 -8.67
N PRO A 182 -11.52 10.55 -7.42
CA PRO A 182 -12.83 11.08 -7.03
C PRO A 182 -13.24 12.34 -7.78
N GLN A 183 -14.54 12.44 -8.05
CA GLN A 183 -15.22 13.61 -8.60
C GLN A 183 -16.49 13.86 -7.77
N ALA A 184 -16.69 15.10 -7.32
CA ALA A 184 -17.84 15.47 -6.49
C ALA A 184 -19.13 15.55 -7.31
N LYS A 185 -19.07 16.14 -8.51
CA LYS A 185 -20.26 16.34 -9.36
C LYS A 185 -20.70 15.06 -10.06
N ASN A 186 -19.74 14.27 -10.53
CA ASN A 186 -19.98 13.09 -11.35
C ASN A 186 -19.19 11.89 -10.83
N PRO A 187 -19.59 11.28 -9.69
CA PRO A 187 -18.88 10.12 -9.16
C PRO A 187 -18.90 8.98 -10.19
N SER A 188 -17.72 8.39 -10.43
CA SER A 188 -17.59 7.28 -11.38
C SER A 188 -18.34 6.04 -10.88
N LYS A 189 -18.97 5.33 -11.82
CA LYS A 189 -19.65 4.04 -11.58
C LYS A 189 -18.75 2.84 -11.91
N GLU A 190 -17.50 3.09 -12.31
CA GLU A 190 -16.56 2.03 -12.64
C GLU A 190 -16.13 1.25 -11.41
N THR A 191 -15.81 -0.04 -11.61
CA THR A 191 -15.18 -0.84 -10.57
C THR A 191 -13.82 -0.24 -10.21
N PRO A 192 -13.53 0.01 -8.92
CA PRO A 192 -12.24 0.49 -8.48
C PRO A 192 -11.10 -0.44 -8.91
N ARG A 193 -9.94 0.14 -9.24
CA ARG A 193 -8.73 -0.55 -9.69
C ARG A 193 -7.50 0.03 -8.99
N LEU A 194 -6.61 -0.83 -8.51
CA LEU A 194 -5.28 -0.45 -8.01
C LEU A 194 -4.27 -0.61 -9.14
N ASN A 195 -3.49 0.42 -9.45
CA ASN A 195 -2.33 0.27 -10.30
C ASN A 195 -1.14 -0.13 -9.42
N LEU A 196 -0.65 -1.36 -9.58
CA LEU A 196 0.38 -1.96 -8.75
C LEU A 196 1.60 -2.30 -9.58
N LEU A 197 2.78 -2.23 -8.97
CA LEU A 197 4.04 -2.72 -9.52
C LEU A 197 4.68 -3.68 -8.53
N LEU A 198 5.09 -4.86 -9.00
CA LEU A 198 5.95 -5.77 -8.24
C LEU A 198 7.36 -5.70 -8.80
N SER A 199 8.34 -5.42 -7.96
CA SER A 199 9.77 -5.56 -8.26
C SER A 199 10.44 -6.54 -7.29
N GLN A 200 11.67 -6.95 -7.56
CA GLN A 200 12.47 -7.65 -6.54
C GLN A 200 13.03 -6.64 -5.56
N THR A 201 13.11 -7.02 -4.28
CA THR A 201 13.98 -6.33 -3.32
C THR A 201 15.42 -6.71 -3.66
N GLU A 202 16.27 -5.76 -4.04
CA GLU A 202 17.69 -6.07 -4.25
C GLU A 202 18.31 -6.53 -2.93
N GLN A 203 18.54 -7.84 -2.80
CA GLN A 203 19.36 -8.43 -1.75
C GLN A 203 20.81 -8.08 -2.07
N LYS A 204 21.30 -6.98 -1.48
CA LYS A 204 22.71 -6.59 -1.57
C LYS A 204 23.62 -7.48 -0.74
#